data_AF-A0A1M5DAT4-F1
#
_entry.id   AF-A0A1M5DAT4-F1
#
_cell.length_a   1.000
_cell.length_b   1.000
_cell.length_c   1.000
_cell.angle_alpha   90.00
_cell.angle_beta   90.00
_cell.angle_gamma   90.00
#
_symmetry.space_group_name_H-M   'P 1'
#
loop_
_entity.id
_entity.type
_entity.pdbx_description
1 polymer ?
#
loop_
_entity_poly.entity_id
_entity_poly.type
_entity_poly.pdbx_seq_one_letter_code
_entity_poly.pdbx_strand_id
1 'polypeptide(L)'
;MNSAFLYAPVSLGSGSVVGEHCVLGCPQEARLRAEQQNPGSSLTGEQVTVGPKCLLAHHVVVYEGVRIGAECVIEDRVRIGYNSVIGDRTRIVYGAYLCDRVTIGVDATVAGFICDGTTIGDRSTVMGELVHEYTRPHEGWWDVDEEPPVIEADSVVGYGARVVGGVHIGPRSYVAAGAVVTKDVPPECVVTGVNVQTPAGQWKGRRLQNLIEHWQSLSQARLRT
;
A
#
# COMPACT_ATOMS: atom_id res chain seq x y z
N MET A 1 -0.71 -10.49 32.83
CA MET A 1 -1.93 -10.63 32.00
C MET A 1 -1.47 -11.16 30.65
N ASN A 2 -2.04 -12.27 30.15
CA ASN A 2 -1.56 -12.88 28.91
C ASN A 2 -2.13 -12.10 27.71
N SER A 3 -1.30 -11.30 27.05
CA SER A 3 -1.68 -10.51 25.88
C SER A 3 -2.12 -11.36 24.68
N ALA A 4 -1.86 -12.68 24.69
CA ALA A 4 -2.24 -13.60 23.61
C ALA A 4 -3.74 -13.67 23.33
N PHE A 5 -4.61 -13.40 24.33
CA PHE A 5 -6.07 -13.42 24.15
C PHE A 5 -6.62 -12.21 23.36
N LEU A 6 -5.80 -11.18 23.15
CA LEU A 6 -6.20 -9.99 22.39
C LEU A 6 -5.93 -10.12 20.90
N TYR A 7 -5.06 -11.05 20.50
CA TYR A 7 -4.72 -11.22 19.10
C TYR A 7 -5.89 -11.81 18.33
N ALA A 8 -6.11 -11.26 17.13
CA ALA A 8 -7.16 -11.74 16.26
C ALA A 8 -6.83 -13.15 15.72
N PRO A 9 -7.85 -13.96 15.39
CA PRO A 9 -7.64 -15.24 14.73
C PRO A 9 -6.85 -15.08 13.42
N VAL A 10 -6.01 -16.07 13.09
CA VAL A 10 -5.20 -16.06 11.87
C VAL A 10 -5.48 -17.33 11.08
N SER A 11 -5.74 -17.17 9.78
CA SER A 11 -5.83 -18.26 8.81
C SER A 11 -4.68 -18.19 7.83
N LEU A 12 -3.91 -19.27 7.71
CA LEU A 12 -2.77 -19.38 6.79
C LEU A 12 -3.10 -20.38 5.69
N GLY A 13 -3.01 -19.94 4.43
CA GLY A 13 -3.18 -20.78 3.26
C GLY A 13 -2.09 -21.84 3.12
N SER A 14 -2.42 -22.92 2.42
CA SER A 14 -1.52 -24.06 2.23
C SER A 14 -0.22 -23.64 1.53
N GLY A 15 0.92 -24.15 2.00
CA GLY A 15 2.24 -23.91 1.42
C GLY A 15 2.82 -22.52 1.72
N SER A 16 2.16 -21.71 2.54
CA SER A 16 2.71 -20.44 3.01
C SER A 16 3.77 -20.66 4.10
N VAL A 17 4.80 -19.83 4.08
CA VAL A 17 5.91 -19.85 5.04
C VAL A 17 5.89 -18.55 5.82
N VAL A 18 6.01 -18.66 7.15
CA VAL A 18 6.12 -17.52 8.06
C VAL A 18 7.48 -17.57 8.74
N GLY A 19 8.26 -16.52 8.51
CA GLY A 19 9.59 -16.35 9.07
C GLY A 19 9.57 -16.06 10.56
N GLU A 20 10.76 -16.06 11.16
CA GLU A 20 10.92 -15.87 12.59
C GLU A 20 10.44 -14.49 13.06
N HIS A 21 9.95 -14.46 14.30
CA HIS A 21 9.53 -13.22 14.98
C HIS A 21 8.42 -12.43 14.28
N CYS A 22 7.62 -13.07 13.43
CA CYS A 22 6.39 -12.48 12.92
C CYS A 22 5.35 -12.34 14.03
N VAL A 23 4.54 -11.28 13.94
CA VAL A 23 3.42 -11.00 14.84
C VAL A 23 2.17 -10.82 13.99
N LEU A 24 1.23 -11.76 14.07
CA LEU A 24 0.03 -11.79 13.23
C LEU A 24 -1.23 -11.63 14.08
N GLY A 25 -2.17 -10.80 13.63
CA GLY A 25 -3.42 -10.53 14.35
C GLY A 25 -3.27 -9.46 15.42
N CYS A 26 -2.35 -8.51 15.27
CA CYS A 26 -2.15 -7.43 16.25
C CYS A 26 -3.45 -6.62 16.44
N PRO A 27 -3.92 -6.43 17.69
CA PRO A 27 -5.14 -5.68 17.95
C PRO A 27 -4.98 -4.19 17.62
N GLN A 28 -6.06 -3.56 17.15
CA GLN A 28 -6.13 -2.11 16.98
C GLN A 28 -6.15 -1.39 18.33
N GLU A 29 -5.74 -0.12 18.32
CA GLU A 29 -5.63 0.70 19.53
C GLU A 29 -6.95 0.74 20.32
N ALA A 30 -8.09 0.85 19.63
CA ALA A 30 -9.40 0.87 20.28
C ALA A 30 -9.67 -0.39 21.13
N ARG A 31 -9.25 -1.58 20.67
CA ARG A 31 -9.40 -2.83 21.43
C ARG A 31 -8.45 -2.89 22.61
N LEU A 32 -7.20 -2.42 22.44
CA LEU A 32 -6.24 -2.31 23.54
C LEU A 32 -6.75 -1.35 24.64
N ARG A 33 -7.33 -0.21 24.25
CA ARG A 33 -7.95 0.74 25.19
C ARG A 33 -9.18 0.16 25.88
N ALA A 34 -10.03 -0.56 25.15
CA ALA A 34 -11.19 -1.22 25.73
C ALA A 34 -10.79 -2.24 26.80
N GLU A 35 -9.78 -3.06 26.52
CA GLU A 35 -9.26 -4.03 27.50
C GLU A 35 -8.61 -3.35 28.70
N GLN A 36 -7.89 -2.24 28.49
CA GLN A 36 -7.30 -1.46 29.59
C GLN A 36 -8.38 -0.89 30.52
N GLN A 37 -9.50 -0.44 29.97
CA GLN A 37 -10.62 0.12 30.73
C GLN A 37 -11.46 -0.95 31.42
N ASN A 38 -11.63 -2.11 30.79
CA ASN A 38 -12.42 -3.22 31.31
C ASN A 38 -11.73 -4.57 31.03
N PRO A 39 -10.80 -5.01 31.89
CA PRO A 39 -10.06 -6.25 31.69
C PRO A 39 -10.97 -7.49 31.61
N GLY A 40 -10.72 -8.36 30.64
CA GLY A 40 -11.57 -9.53 30.35
C GLY A 40 -12.70 -9.22 29.36
N SER A 41 -12.65 -8.09 28.67
CA SER A 41 -13.59 -7.77 27.61
C SER A 41 -13.46 -8.77 26.46
N SER A 42 -14.52 -9.51 26.15
CA SER A 42 -14.51 -10.60 25.15
C SER A 42 -14.52 -10.10 23.68
N LEU A 43 -13.94 -8.93 23.40
CA LEU A 43 -13.92 -8.36 22.06
C LEU A 43 -12.95 -9.16 21.18
N THR A 44 -13.50 -10.03 20.33
CA THR A 44 -12.71 -10.79 19.34
C THR A 44 -12.32 -9.88 18.20
N GLY A 45 -11.05 -9.94 17.80
CA GLY A 45 -10.53 -9.16 16.68
C GLY A 45 -10.97 -9.70 15.32
N GLU A 46 -10.90 -8.86 14.29
CA GLU A 46 -11.22 -9.28 12.93
C GLU A 46 -10.14 -10.22 12.39
N GLN A 47 -10.56 -11.34 11.79
CA GLN A 47 -9.64 -12.39 11.38
C GLN A 47 -8.62 -11.89 10.33
N VAL A 48 -7.35 -12.26 10.53
CA VAL A 48 -6.31 -12.13 9.51
C VAL A 48 -6.36 -13.32 8.58
N THR A 49 -6.32 -13.07 7.27
CA THR A 49 -6.25 -14.12 6.25
C THR A 49 -5.01 -13.95 5.38
N VAL A 50 -4.25 -15.04 5.21
CA VAL A 50 -3.12 -15.11 4.29
C VAL A 50 -3.40 -16.20 3.28
N GLY A 51 -3.38 -15.88 2.00
CA GLY A 51 -3.58 -16.82 0.91
C GLY A 51 -2.51 -17.92 0.85
N PRO A 52 -2.68 -18.89 -0.06
CA PRO A 52 -1.73 -19.99 -0.22
C PRO A 52 -0.42 -19.51 -0.83
N LYS A 53 0.66 -20.26 -0.56
CA LYS A 53 2.00 -20.07 -1.13
C LYS A 53 2.60 -18.67 -0.90
N CYS A 54 2.21 -18.00 0.18
CA CYS A 54 2.80 -16.72 0.54
C CYS A 54 4.10 -16.92 1.32
N LEU A 55 5.03 -15.97 1.17
CA LEU A 55 6.23 -15.88 1.98
C LEU A 55 6.14 -14.63 2.85
N LEU A 56 6.03 -14.80 4.16
CA LEU A 56 6.26 -13.74 5.12
C LEU A 56 7.68 -13.96 5.68
N ALA A 57 8.57 -13.00 5.46
CA ALA A 57 9.96 -13.06 5.94
C ALA A 57 10.03 -12.79 7.46
N HIS A 58 11.14 -12.28 7.98
CA HIS A 58 11.33 -12.12 9.41
C HIS A 58 10.76 -10.80 9.93
N HIS A 59 10.31 -10.79 11.18
CA HIS A 59 9.84 -9.58 11.86
C HIS A 59 8.67 -8.84 11.16
N VAL A 60 7.84 -9.58 10.40
CA VAL A 60 6.64 -9.01 9.78
C VAL A 60 5.55 -8.82 10.83
N VAL A 61 4.90 -7.66 10.84
CA VAL A 61 3.78 -7.35 11.74
C VAL A 61 2.51 -7.13 10.94
N VAL A 62 1.49 -7.94 11.22
CA VAL A 62 0.17 -7.89 10.56
C VAL A 62 -0.91 -7.63 11.60
N TYR A 63 -1.67 -6.55 11.41
CA TYR A 63 -2.78 -6.19 12.28
C TYR A 63 -4.06 -6.96 11.93
N GLU A 64 -5.03 -6.92 12.83
CA GLU A 64 -6.33 -7.55 12.64
C GLU A 64 -7.07 -7.10 11.37
N GLY A 65 -7.90 -7.99 10.82
CA GLY A 65 -8.68 -7.76 9.60
C GLY A 65 -7.88 -7.67 8.31
N VAL A 66 -6.56 -7.81 8.36
CA VAL A 66 -5.73 -7.81 7.15
C VAL A 66 -6.01 -9.05 6.28
N ARG A 67 -6.11 -8.82 4.97
CA ARG A 67 -6.32 -9.85 3.95
C ARG A 67 -5.19 -9.82 2.94
N ILE A 68 -4.40 -10.87 2.90
CA ILE A 68 -3.30 -11.06 1.94
C ILE A 68 -3.72 -12.15 0.94
N GLY A 69 -3.63 -11.84 -0.35
CA GLY A 69 -3.90 -12.74 -1.46
C GLY A 69 -2.95 -13.93 -1.54
N ALA A 70 -3.01 -14.67 -2.65
CA ALA A 70 -2.15 -15.81 -2.93
C ALA A 70 -0.79 -15.40 -3.49
N GLU A 71 0.24 -16.20 -3.23
CA GLU A 71 1.58 -16.06 -3.85
C GLU A 71 2.25 -14.70 -3.58
N CYS A 72 1.88 -14.04 -2.48
CA CYS A 72 2.47 -12.77 -2.08
C CYS A 72 3.81 -12.97 -1.37
N VAL A 73 4.69 -11.96 -1.45
CA VAL A 73 5.94 -11.92 -0.70
C VAL A 73 5.96 -10.66 0.16
N ILE A 74 6.10 -10.86 1.47
CA ILE A 74 6.17 -9.80 2.47
C ILE A 74 7.57 -9.87 3.09
N GLU A 75 8.43 -8.91 2.74
CA GLU A 75 9.84 -8.90 3.15
C GLU A 75 10.04 -8.48 4.60
N ASP A 76 11.30 -8.56 5.05
CA ASP A 76 11.67 -8.35 6.43
C ASP A 76 11.18 -7.00 6.97
N ARG A 77 10.68 -7.01 8.20
CA ARG A 77 10.29 -5.82 8.96
C ARG A 77 9.15 -4.99 8.35
N VAL A 78 8.40 -5.55 7.40
CA VAL A 78 7.18 -4.93 6.89
C VAL A 78 6.11 -4.88 7.98
N ARG A 79 5.41 -3.75 8.06
CA ARG A 79 4.19 -3.59 8.87
C ARG A 79 2.98 -3.40 7.95
N ILE A 80 1.89 -4.12 8.25
CA ILE A 80 0.60 -3.99 7.56
C ILE A 80 -0.49 -3.65 8.58
N GLY A 81 -1.09 -2.47 8.44
CA GLY A 81 -2.11 -1.95 9.36
C GLY A 81 -3.49 -2.57 9.17
N TYR A 82 -4.37 -2.36 10.15
CA TYR A 82 -5.62 -3.11 10.26
C TYR A 82 -6.50 -2.91 9.03
N ASN A 83 -7.28 -3.93 8.68
CA ASN A 83 -8.23 -3.92 7.57
C ASN A 83 -7.62 -3.57 6.19
N SER A 84 -6.30 -3.73 6.03
CA SER A 84 -5.64 -3.58 4.74
C SER A 84 -5.82 -4.82 3.86
N VAL A 85 -5.88 -4.61 2.55
CA VAL A 85 -6.08 -5.66 1.54
C VAL A 85 -4.93 -5.66 0.56
N ILE A 86 -4.30 -6.81 0.38
CA ILE A 86 -3.18 -7.03 -0.54
C ILE A 86 -3.60 -8.06 -1.59
N GLY A 87 -3.61 -7.68 -2.87
CA GLY A 87 -3.95 -8.56 -3.98
C GLY A 87 -2.92 -9.67 -4.22
N ASP A 88 -3.30 -10.66 -5.03
CA ASP A 88 -2.45 -11.81 -5.36
C ASP A 88 -1.14 -11.41 -6.06
N ARG A 89 -0.08 -12.21 -5.84
CA ARG A 89 1.25 -12.07 -6.46
C ARG A 89 1.91 -10.71 -6.22
N THR A 90 1.45 -10.00 -5.19
CA THR A 90 1.99 -8.70 -4.80
C THR A 90 3.16 -8.85 -3.85
N ARG A 91 4.15 -7.96 -4.00
CA ARG A 91 5.34 -7.90 -3.16
C ARG A 91 5.31 -6.64 -2.29
N ILE A 92 5.44 -6.81 -0.98
CA ILE A 92 5.67 -5.71 -0.05
C ILE A 92 7.12 -5.81 0.43
N VAL A 93 7.93 -4.83 0.08
CA VAL A 93 9.39 -4.95 0.06
C VAL A 93 10.08 -3.89 0.92
N TYR A 94 11.35 -4.12 1.25
CA TYR A 94 12.23 -3.13 1.89
C TYR A 94 11.70 -2.54 3.22
N GLY A 95 11.01 -3.33 4.03
CA GLY A 95 10.51 -2.90 5.33
C GLY A 95 9.41 -1.83 5.24
N ALA A 96 8.60 -1.87 4.19
CA ALA A 96 7.49 -0.95 3.99
C ALA A 96 6.60 -0.81 5.25
N TYR A 97 6.14 0.40 5.50
CA TYR A 97 5.17 0.72 6.54
C TYR A 97 3.84 1.06 5.87
N LEU A 98 2.93 0.09 5.84
CA LEU A 98 1.55 0.33 5.43
C LEU A 98 0.75 0.69 6.69
N CYS A 99 0.14 1.87 6.68
CA CYS A 99 -0.84 2.25 7.68
C CYS A 99 -2.12 1.41 7.53
N ASP A 100 -3.26 1.92 7.99
CA ASP A 100 -4.47 1.14 8.13
C ASP A 100 -5.40 1.32 6.92
N ARG A 101 -6.25 0.33 6.63
CA ARG A 101 -7.22 0.39 5.52
C ARG A 101 -6.58 0.63 4.14
N VAL A 102 -5.33 0.22 3.93
CA VAL A 102 -4.64 0.36 2.64
C VAL A 102 -5.10 -0.76 1.69
N THR A 103 -5.44 -0.42 0.45
CA THR A 103 -5.81 -1.38 -0.59
C THR A 103 -4.75 -1.43 -1.68
N ILE A 104 -4.18 -2.61 -1.93
CA ILE A 104 -3.16 -2.83 -2.97
C ILE A 104 -3.65 -3.91 -3.92
N GLY A 105 -3.62 -3.62 -5.22
CA GLY A 105 -4.05 -4.50 -6.29
C GLY A 105 -3.14 -5.73 -6.50
N VAL A 106 -3.42 -6.49 -7.56
CA VAL A 106 -2.67 -7.70 -7.92
C VAL A 106 -1.38 -7.36 -8.65
N ASP A 107 -0.37 -8.22 -8.53
CA ASP A 107 0.91 -8.08 -9.23
C ASP A 107 1.65 -6.75 -8.95
N ALA A 108 1.37 -6.10 -7.81
CA ALA A 108 1.99 -4.84 -7.44
C ALA A 108 3.32 -5.06 -6.69
N THR A 109 4.17 -4.02 -6.63
CA THR A 109 5.36 -4.00 -5.76
C THR A 109 5.39 -2.71 -4.97
N VAL A 110 5.34 -2.79 -3.63
CA VAL A 110 5.18 -1.63 -2.75
C VAL A 110 6.24 -1.60 -1.65
N ALA A 111 6.85 -0.44 -1.47
CA ALA A 111 7.82 -0.10 -0.43
C ALA A 111 7.46 1.25 0.22
N GLY A 112 8.31 1.73 1.12
CA GLY A 112 8.19 3.08 1.68
C GLY A 112 7.07 3.22 2.71
N PHE A 113 6.56 4.44 2.88
CA PHE A 113 5.49 4.76 3.81
C PHE A 113 4.19 5.03 3.06
N ILE A 114 3.10 4.34 3.44
CA ILE A 114 1.80 4.43 2.79
C ILE A 114 0.75 4.80 3.86
N CYS A 115 0.18 6.01 3.76
CA CYS A 115 -0.82 6.49 4.70
C CYS A 115 -2.15 5.73 4.59
N ASP A 116 -2.95 5.84 5.64
CA ASP A 116 -4.19 5.07 5.77
C ASP A 116 -5.20 5.41 4.68
N GLY A 117 -6.03 4.42 4.30
CA GLY A 117 -7.04 4.57 3.25
C GLY A 117 -6.50 4.61 1.81
N THR A 118 -5.18 4.68 1.62
CA THR A 118 -4.55 4.73 0.29
C THR A 118 -4.94 3.54 -0.57
N THR A 119 -5.20 3.80 -1.86
CA THR A 119 -5.45 2.77 -2.87
C THR A 119 -4.32 2.74 -3.91
N ILE A 120 -3.77 1.55 -4.16
CA ILE A 120 -2.74 1.29 -5.17
C ILE A 120 -3.28 0.22 -6.13
N GLY A 121 -3.38 0.54 -7.42
CA GLY A 121 -3.92 -0.32 -8.46
C GLY A 121 -3.01 -1.49 -8.83
N ASP A 122 -3.55 -2.37 -9.67
CA ASP A 122 -2.85 -3.56 -10.15
C ASP A 122 -1.58 -3.21 -10.93
N ARG A 123 -0.57 -4.08 -10.85
CA ARG A 123 0.71 -3.97 -11.60
C ARG A 123 1.46 -2.66 -11.37
N SER A 124 1.13 -1.94 -10.30
CA SER A 124 1.78 -0.69 -9.95
C SER A 124 3.03 -0.93 -9.10
N THR A 125 4.00 -0.03 -9.24
CA THR A 125 5.24 -0.04 -8.44
C THR A 125 5.31 1.23 -7.61
N VAL A 126 5.32 1.13 -6.28
CA VAL A 126 5.45 2.26 -5.37
C VAL A 126 6.70 2.08 -4.53
N MET A 127 7.68 2.96 -4.70
CA MET A 127 8.95 2.99 -3.96
C MET A 127 9.15 4.30 -3.19
N GLY A 128 8.16 5.20 -3.27
CA GLY A 128 8.15 6.50 -2.61
C GLY A 128 7.29 6.52 -1.35
N GLU A 129 6.79 7.69 -1.02
CA GLU A 129 5.96 7.95 0.15
C GLU A 129 4.60 8.49 -0.30
N LEU A 130 3.53 7.86 0.17
CA LEU A 130 2.14 8.29 -0.03
C LEU A 130 1.64 8.80 1.32
N VAL A 131 1.33 10.09 1.40
CA VAL A 131 1.09 10.77 2.68
C VAL A 131 -0.17 11.63 2.62
N HIS A 132 -0.83 11.76 3.77
CA HIS A 132 -1.86 12.77 3.98
C HIS A 132 -1.28 14.18 3.94
N GLU A 133 -2.11 15.17 3.62
CA GLU A 133 -1.69 16.56 3.46
C GLU A 133 -1.52 17.30 4.80
N TYR A 134 -2.18 16.83 5.87
CA TYR A 134 -2.12 17.40 7.21
C TYR A 134 -2.54 18.87 7.27
N THR A 135 -3.69 19.16 6.66
CA THR A 135 -4.25 20.51 6.48
C THR A 135 -4.84 21.11 7.75
N ARG A 136 -5.21 20.28 8.74
CA ARG A 136 -5.90 20.69 9.97
C ARG A 136 -5.14 20.30 11.25
N PRO A 137 -3.90 20.78 11.46
CA PRO A 137 -3.03 20.34 12.55
C PRO A 137 -3.47 20.78 13.97
N HIS A 138 -4.53 21.58 14.06
CA HIS A 138 -5.06 22.11 15.32
C HIS A 138 -6.25 21.29 15.84
N GLU A 139 -6.79 20.39 15.02
CA GLU A 139 -7.83 19.43 15.40
C GLU A 139 -7.21 18.18 16.03
N GLY A 140 -8.00 17.40 16.76
CA GLY A 140 -7.53 16.15 17.34
C GLY A 140 -7.14 15.13 16.27
N TRP A 141 -6.13 14.31 16.54
CA TRP A 141 -5.61 13.32 15.58
C TRP A 141 -6.67 12.35 15.04
N TRP A 142 -7.73 12.09 15.83
CA TRP A 142 -8.83 11.19 15.47
C TRP A 142 -10.09 11.93 14.98
N ASP A 143 -10.06 13.26 14.92
CA ASP A 143 -11.20 14.10 14.55
C ASP A 143 -11.16 14.55 13.07
N VAL A 144 -10.07 14.21 12.37
CA VAL A 144 -9.79 14.61 10.99
C VAL A 144 -9.73 13.37 10.11
N ASP A 145 -10.61 13.32 9.11
CA ASP A 145 -10.47 12.43 7.95
C ASP A 145 -9.91 13.25 6.80
N GLU A 146 -8.81 12.80 6.20
CA GLU A 146 -8.17 13.44 5.04
C GLU A 146 -8.20 12.47 3.86
N GLU A 147 -8.44 13.00 2.66
CA GLU A 147 -8.45 12.17 1.46
C GLU A 147 -7.03 11.61 1.20
N PRO A 148 -6.87 10.28 1.08
CA PRO A 148 -5.58 9.67 0.83
C PRO A 148 -5.22 9.68 -0.66
N PRO A 149 -3.93 9.49 -1.00
CA PRO A 149 -3.52 9.30 -2.38
C PRO A 149 -4.19 8.08 -3.04
N VAL A 150 -4.44 8.21 -4.35
CA VAL A 150 -4.89 7.10 -5.20
C VAL A 150 -3.91 6.91 -6.34
N ILE A 151 -3.32 5.72 -6.43
CA ILE A 151 -2.40 5.33 -7.51
C ILE A 151 -3.13 4.35 -8.42
N GLU A 152 -3.45 4.75 -9.63
CA GLU A 152 -4.12 3.89 -10.61
C GLU A 152 -3.20 2.77 -11.12
N ALA A 153 -3.80 1.80 -11.81
CA ALA A 153 -3.10 0.62 -12.32
C ALA A 153 -1.96 0.96 -13.31
N ASP A 154 -0.97 0.07 -13.34
CA ASP A 154 0.20 0.13 -14.22
C ASP A 154 1.06 1.41 -14.03
N SER A 155 0.94 2.07 -12.87
CA SER A 155 1.64 3.31 -12.54
C SER A 155 2.85 3.08 -11.64
N VAL A 156 3.78 4.04 -11.67
CA VAL A 156 5.03 3.98 -10.92
C VAL A 156 5.20 5.23 -10.06
N VAL A 157 5.52 5.05 -8.79
CA VAL A 157 6.04 6.09 -7.89
C VAL A 157 7.47 5.73 -7.53
N GLY A 158 8.42 6.49 -8.04
CA GLY A 158 9.85 6.22 -7.90
C GLY A 158 10.39 6.46 -6.48
N TYR A 159 11.60 5.97 -6.23
CA TYR A 159 12.28 6.12 -4.96
C TYR A 159 12.39 7.58 -4.49
N GLY A 160 12.05 7.82 -3.22
CA GLY A 160 12.10 9.14 -2.61
C GLY A 160 11.12 10.16 -3.21
N ALA A 161 10.24 9.73 -4.13
CA ALA A 161 9.13 10.56 -4.56
C ALA A 161 8.06 10.63 -3.46
N ARG A 162 7.29 11.72 -3.43
CA ARG A 162 6.21 11.93 -2.47
C ARG A 162 4.93 12.35 -3.17
N VAL A 163 3.84 11.66 -2.90
CA VAL A 163 2.48 12.03 -3.32
C VAL A 163 1.71 12.45 -2.07
N VAL A 164 1.10 13.63 -2.11
CA VAL A 164 0.56 14.31 -0.93
C VAL A 164 -0.94 14.55 -1.08
N GLY A 165 -1.71 14.15 -0.06
CA GLY A 165 -3.16 14.38 0.03
C GLY A 165 -3.97 13.53 -0.93
N GLY A 166 -5.20 13.97 -1.22
CA GLY A 166 -6.18 13.31 -2.09
C GLY A 166 -5.81 13.31 -3.58
N VAL A 167 -4.52 13.23 -3.91
CA VAL A 167 -4.01 13.26 -5.28
C VAL A 167 -4.26 11.93 -5.96
N HIS A 168 -4.86 12.01 -7.15
CA HIS A 168 -5.04 10.89 -8.06
C HIS A 168 -3.91 10.84 -9.10
N ILE A 169 -3.15 9.75 -9.10
CA ILE A 169 -2.19 9.42 -10.16
C ILE A 169 -2.89 8.53 -11.18
N GLY A 170 -3.21 9.09 -12.34
CA GLY A 170 -3.87 8.39 -13.44
C GLY A 170 -3.09 7.15 -13.91
N PRO A 171 -3.76 6.19 -14.60
CA PRO A 171 -3.17 4.92 -14.96
C PRO A 171 -2.01 5.10 -15.95
N ARG A 172 -1.04 4.19 -15.89
CA ARG A 172 0.16 4.22 -16.73
C ARG A 172 0.94 5.53 -16.61
N SER A 173 1.07 6.05 -15.40
CA SER A 173 1.85 7.27 -15.13
C SER A 173 3.12 6.96 -14.34
N TYR A 174 4.16 7.77 -14.53
CA TYR A 174 5.46 7.59 -13.89
C TYR A 174 5.83 8.84 -13.09
N VAL A 175 5.78 8.76 -11.77
CA VAL A 175 6.32 9.78 -10.87
C VAL A 175 7.81 9.47 -10.64
N ALA A 176 8.68 10.34 -11.14
CA ALA A 176 10.12 10.13 -11.08
C ALA A 176 10.67 10.18 -9.66
N ALA A 177 11.81 9.52 -9.46
CA ALA A 177 12.51 9.51 -8.18
C ALA A 177 12.76 10.95 -7.68
N GLY A 178 12.48 11.19 -6.39
CA GLY A 178 12.60 12.49 -5.75
C GLY A 178 11.54 13.52 -6.14
N ALA A 179 10.56 13.18 -6.99
CA ALA A 179 9.51 14.13 -7.36
C ALA A 179 8.50 14.34 -6.23
N VAL A 180 7.92 15.54 -6.14
CA VAL A 180 6.83 15.87 -5.21
C VAL A 180 5.58 16.19 -6.01
N VAL A 181 4.50 15.47 -5.69
CA VAL A 181 3.22 15.57 -6.38
C VAL A 181 2.15 15.99 -5.39
N THR A 182 1.51 17.11 -5.67
CA THR A 182 0.45 17.73 -4.85
C THR A 182 -0.76 18.11 -5.71
N LYS A 183 -0.84 17.57 -6.93
CA LYS A 183 -1.89 17.82 -7.91
C LYS A 183 -2.14 16.53 -8.66
N ASP A 184 -3.39 16.30 -9.02
CA ASP A 184 -3.77 15.16 -9.87
C ASP A 184 -2.91 15.08 -11.13
N VAL A 185 -2.59 13.85 -11.50
CA VAL A 185 -1.77 13.53 -12.65
C VAL A 185 -2.66 12.79 -13.64
N PRO A 186 -2.80 13.29 -14.88
CA PRO A 186 -3.60 12.60 -15.89
C PRO A 186 -2.99 11.24 -16.25
N PRO A 187 -3.76 10.34 -16.90
CA PRO A 187 -3.24 9.10 -17.43
C PRO A 187 -2.03 9.31 -18.37
N GLU A 188 -1.14 8.33 -18.46
CA GLU A 188 -0.02 8.33 -19.41
C GLU A 188 0.85 9.59 -19.27
N CYS A 189 1.26 9.91 -18.04
CA CYS A 189 2.04 11.11 -17.73
C CYS A 189 3.34 10.77 -16.99
N VAL A 190 4.42 11.47 -17.32
CA VAL A 190 5.69 11.43 -16.58
C VAL A 190 5.80 12.69 -15.73
N VAL A 191 5.93 12.52 -14.42
CA VAL A 191 6.07 13.62 -13.46
C VAL A 191 7.49 13.70 -12.96
N THR A 192 8.07 14.89 -12.99
CA THR A 192 9.43 15.16 -12.48
C THR A 192 9.42 16.40 -11.58
N GLY A 193 10.48 16.56 -10.76
CA GLY A 193 10.62 17.73 -9.89
C GLY A 193 9.38 17.94 -9.01
N VAL A 194 8.88 19.17 -8.95
CA VAL A 194 7.64 19.50 -8.23
C VAL A 194 6.53 19.72 -9.25
N ASN A 195 5.61 18.75 -9.37
CA ASN A 195 4.46 18.79 -10.27
C ASN A 195 4.78 19.11 -11.76
N VAL A 196 6.00 18.82 -12.26
CA VAL A 196 6.31 18.99 -13.69
C VAL A 196 5.79 17.77 -14.44
N GLN A 197 4.57 17.88 -14.95
CA GLN A 197 3.85 16.83 -15.65
C GLN A 197 4.08 16.92 -17.17
N THR A 198 4.59 15.84 -17.77
CA THR A 198 4.82 15.72 -19.21
C THR A 198 4.00 14.54 -19.75
N PRO A 199 3.07 14.74 -20.70
CA PRO A 199 2.40 13.63 -21.36
C PRO A 199 3.42 12.63 -21.92
N ALA A 200 3.20 11.33 -21.75
CA ALA A 200 4.16 10.28 -22.11
C ALA A 200 4.56 10.35 -23.59
N GLY A 201 3.61 10.66 -24.48
CA GLY A 201 3.89 10.85 -25.92
C GLY A 201 4.77 12.07 -26.25
N GLN A 202 4.99 12.98 -25.29
CA GLN A 202 5.86 14.15 -25.42
C GLN A 202 7.16 14.01 -24.63
N TRP A 203 7.36 12.87 -23.96
CA TRP A 203 8.55 12.60 -23.17
C TRP A 203 9.79 12.51 -24.08
N LYS A 204 10.82 13.29 -23.76
CA LYS A 204 12.09 13.34 -24.52
C LYS A 204 13.26 12.66 -23.80
N GLY A 205 13.05 12.20 -22.57
CA GLY A 205 14.09 11.52 -21.80
C GLY A 205 14.38 10.15 -22.38
N ARG A 206 15.67 9.77 -22.49
CA ARG A 206 16.04 8.42 -22.97
C ARG A 206 15.60 7.32 -22.02
N ARG A 207 15.52 7.64 -20.72
CA ARG A 207 14.96 6.74 -19.70
C ARG A 207 13.44 6.68 -19.89
N LEU A 208 12.82 5.52 -19.64
CA LEU A 208 11.37 5.26 -19.77
C LEU A 208 10.83 5.03 -21.19
N GLN A 209 11.64 5.18 -22.25
CA GLN A 209 11.16 4.99 -23.63
C GLN A 209 10.49 3.62 -23.84
N ASN A 210 11.16 2.53 -23.43
CA ASN A 210 10.61 1.17 -23.55
C ASN A 210 9.32 0.98 -22.73
N LEU A 211 9.21 1.62 -21.56
CA LEU A 211 8.02 1.56 -20.71
C LEU A 211 6.83 2.26 -21.39
N ILE A 212 7.08 3.44 -21.94
CA ILE A 212 6.07 4.23 -22.66
C ILE A 212 5.59 3.48 -23.92
N GLU A 213 6.52 2.86 -24.67
CA GLU A 213 6.17 2.03 -25.83
C GLU A 213 5.32 0.82 -25.42
N HIS A 214 5.65 0.18 -24.29
CA HIS A 214 4.85 -0.90 -23.73
C HIS A 214 3.42 -0.42 -23.39
N TRP A 215 3.27 0.71 -22.69
CA TRP A 215 1.97 1.29 -22.39
C TRP A 215 1.13 1.57 -23.64
N GLN A 216 1.75 2.15 -24.67
CA GLN A 216 1.08 2.42 -25.94
C GLN A 216 0.61 1.14 -26.64
N SER A 217 1.38 0.06 -26.55
CA SER A 217 0.99 -1.25 -27.12
C SER A 217 -0.26 -1.83 -26.44
N LEU A 218 -0.41 -1.65 -25.13
CA LEU A 218 -1.57 -2.09 -24.37
C LEU A 218 -2.82 -1.28 -24.71
N SER A 219 -2.69 0.03 -24.84
CA SER A 219 -3.78 0.93 -25.22
C SER A 219 -4.32 0.60 -26.63
N GLN A 220 -3.43 0.24 -27.56
CA GLN A 220 -3.83 -0.21 -28.90
C GLN A 220 -4.52 -1.59 -28.90
N ALA A 221 -4.12 -2.50 -28.02
CA ALA A 221 -4.76 -3.81 -27.90
C ALA A 221 -6.20 -3.71 -27.39
N ARG A 222 -6.46 -2.82 -26.41
CA ARG A 222 -7.82 -2.57 -25.88
C ARG A 222 -8.79 -1.95 -26.88
N LEU A 223 -8.29 -1.16 -27.84
CA LEU A 223 -9.12 -0.57 -28.90
C LEU A 223 -9.51 -1.56 -30.00
N ARG A 224 -8.92 -2.76 -30.01
CA ARG A 224 -9.17 -3.81 -31.03
C ARG A 224 -10.08 -4.94 -30.55
N THR A 225 -10.51 -4.89 -29.29
CA THR A 225 -11.45 -5.81 -28.64
C THR A 225 -12.75 -5.07 -28.35
#